data_AF-A0A839E6Q8-F1
#
_entry.id   AF-A0A839E6Q8-F1
#
_cell.length_a   1.000
_cell.length_b   1.000
_cell.length_c   1.000
_cell.angle_alpha   90.00
_cell.angle_beta   90.00
_cell.angle_gamma   90.00
#
_symmetry.space_group_name_H-M   'P 1'
#
loop_
_entity.id
_entity.type
_entity.pdbx_description
1 polymer ?
#
loop_
_entity_poly.entity_id
_entity_poly.type
_entity_poly.pdbx_seq_one_letter_code
_entity_poly.pdbx_strand_id
1 'polypeptide(L)'
;MTIEPDPKATEPTAGARQVDDVNFHELGKRLVDLGEQLRLIGSHTAAHKFEDAFDRAVQIDVPEVWAEYNATVSDAIRRTLAGMGSFRKDYANWERIVVEYALTKDVFTQREVARLLGVGLSTVNRWAQHPLSYED
;
A
#
# COMPACT_ATOMS: atom_id res chain seq x y z
N MET A 1 -46.84 4.05 -18.01
CA MET A 1 -46.19 2.98 -17.23
C MET A 1 -44.71 3.16 -17.47
N THR A 2 -44.04 3.87 -16.56
CA THR A 2 -42.64 4.28 -16.70
C THR A 2 -41.79 3.12 -16.20
N ILE A 3 -40.99 2.53 -17.08
CA ILE A 3 -40.05 1.47 -16.71
C ILE A 3 -38.82 2.17 -16.14
N GLU A 4 -38.67 2.15 -14.82
CA GLU A 4 -37.41 2.53 -14.18
C GLU A 4 -36.33 1.52 -14.59
N PRO A 5 -35.13 1.96 -15.02
CA PRO A 5 -34.02 1.05 -15.21
C PRO A 5 -33.49 0.57 -13.86
N ASP A 6 -33.52 -0.76 -13.69
CA ASP A 6 -32.95 -1.53 -12.58
C ASP A 6 -31.44 -1.22 -12.42
N PRO A 7 -30.95 -0.69 -11.28
CA PRO A 7 -29.54 -0.45 -11.05
C PRO A 7 -28.87 -1.73 -10.57
N LYS A 8 -28.88 -2.78 -11.41
CA LYS A 8 -28.04 -3.94 -11.15
C LYS A 8 -26.62 -3.59 -11.51
N ALA A 9 -25.79 -3.47 -10.47
CA ALA A 9 -24.35 -3.61 -10.56
C ALA A 9 -24.04 -4.77 -11.50
N THR A 10 -23.46 -4.45 -12.65
CA THR A 10 -22.94 -5.40 -13.61
C THR A 10 -21.85 -6.18 -12.90
N GLU A 11 -22.12 -7.45 -12.58
CA GLU A 11 -21.08 -8.39 -12.18
C GLU A 11 -20.00 -8.42 -13.27
N PRO A 12 -18.71 -8.38 -12.92
CA PRO A 12 -17.64 -8.43 -13.91
C PRO A 12 -17.71 -9.75 -14.69
N THR A 13 -17.98 -9.65 -15.98
CA THR A 13 -17.91 -10.78 -16.92
C THR A 13 -16.52 -11.40 -16.90
N ALA A 14 -16.44 -12.74 -17.01
CA ALA A 14 -15.18 -13.46 -17.17
C ALA A 14 -14.30 -12.80 -18.25
N GLY A 15 -13.20 -12.17 -17.82
CA GLY A 15 -12.32 -11.34 -18.67
C GLY A 15 -12.22 -9.86 -18.28
N ALA A 16 -13.02 -9.38 -17.32
CA ALA A 16 -12.90 -8.04 -16.76
C ALA A 16 -11.58 -7.90 -15.99
N ARG A 17 -10.84 -6.81 -16.23
CA ARG A 17 -9.60 -6.51 -15.53
C ARG A 17 -9.89 -5.60 -14.34
N GLN A 18 -9.10 -5.70 -13.27
CA GLN A 18 -9.22 -4.78 -12.13
C GLN A 18 -9.18 -3.31 -12.53
N VAL A 19 -8.43 -3.00 -13.60
CA VAL A 19 -8.28 -1.63 -14.11
C VAL A 19 -9.55 -1.07 -14.76
N ASP A 20 -10.48 -1.92 -15.19
CA ASP A 20 -11.68 -1.49 -15.91
C ASP A 20 -12.69 -0.80 -14.99
N ASP A 21 -12.71 -1.14 -13.70
CA ASP A 21 -13.59 -0.50 -12.70
C ASP A 21 -12.91 0.60 -11.89
N VAL A 22 -11.60 0.83 -12.09
CA VAL A 22 -10.87 1.84 -11.33
C VAL A 22 -11.03 3.21 -11.99
N ASN A 23 -11.67 4.13 -11.28
CA ASN A 23 -11.73 5.54 -11.68
C ASN A 23 -10.39 6.22 -11.35
N PHE A 24 -9.93 7.13 -12.21
CA PHE A 24 -8.75 7.97 -11.95
C PHE A 24 -8.80 8.68 -10.58
N HIS A 25 -9.99 9.11 -10.14
CA HIS A 25 -10.18 9.71 -8.81
C HIS A 25 -9.90 8.73 -7.66
N GLU A 26 -10.20 7.45 -7.85
CA GLU A 26 -9.94 6.40 -6.86
C GLU A 26 -8.45 6.12 -6.74
N LEU A 27 -7.69 6.18 -7.84
CA LEU A 27 -6.22 6.07 -7.80
C LEU A 27 -5.62 7.14 -6.87
N GLY A 28 -6.05 8.39 -7.03
CA GLY A 28 -5.59 9.49 -6.18
C GLY A 28 -5.91 9.25 -4.70
N LYS A 29 -7.16 8.85 -4.40
CA LYS A 29 -7.59 8.55 -3.02
C LYS A 29 -6.75 7.43 -2.41
N ARG A 30 -6.47 6.35 -3.16
CA ARG A 30 -5.75 5.18 -2.66
C ARG A 30 -4.28 5.48 -2.38
N LEU A 31 -3.66 6.34 -3.19
CA LEU A 31 -2.31 6.83 -2.91
C LEU A 31 -2.27 7.67 -1.62
N VAL A 32 -3.31 8.47 -1.35
CA VAL A 32 -3.44 9.19 -0.08
C VAL A 32 -3.59 8.21 1.09
N ASP A 33 -4.46 7.20 0.96
CA ASP A 33 -4.66 6.16 1.99
C ASP A 33 -3.32 5.43 2.32
N LEU A 34 -2.53 5.10 1.29
CA LEU A 34 -1.20 4.50 1.45
C LEU A 34 -0.23 5.44 2.20
N GLY A 35 -0.25 6.73 1.88
CA GLY A 35 0.55 7.74 2.58
C GLY A 35 0.18 7.84 4.07
N GLU A 36 -1.11 7.80 4.39
CA GLU A 36 -1.60 7.78 5.77
C GLU A 36 -1.20 6.51 6.51
N GLN A 37 -1.29 5.35 5.85
CA GLN A 37 -0.83 4.07 6.40
C GLN A 37 0.67 4.12 6.72
N LEU A 38 1.50 4.63 5.81
CA LEU A 38 2.94 4.76 6.06
C LEU A 38 3.25 5.69 7.23
N ARG A 39 2.51 6.81 7.34
CA ARG A 39 2.60 7.73 8.48
C ARG A 39 2.26 7.01 9.80
N LEU A 40 1.20 6.20 9.82
CA LEU A 40 0.81 5.42 11.00
C LEU A 40 1.89 4.41 11.38
N ILE A 41 2.44 3.69 10.40
CA ILE A 41 3.53 2.72 10.61
C ILE A 41 4.74 3.40 11.25
N GLY A 42 5.19 4.53 10.69
CA GLY A 42 6.31 5.30 11.24
C GLY A 42 6.04 5.84 12.65
N SER A 43 4.78 6.06 13.01
CA SER A 43 4.40 6.52 14.35
C SER A 43 4.67 5.49 15.46
N HIS A 44 4.80 4.20 15.12
CA HIS A 44 5.12 3.18 16.11
C HIS A 44 6.53 3.36 16.68
N THR A 45 7.47 3.90 15.90
CA THR A 45 8.88 4.08 16.27
C THR A 45 9.24 5.55 16.48
N ALA A 46 8.26 6.43 16.68
CA ALA A 46 8.52 7.85 16.88
C ALA A 46 9.21 8.11 18.24
N ALA A 47 10.30 8.88 18.23
CA ALA A 47 11.19 9.10 19.37
C ALA A 47 10.46 9.50 20.67
N HIS A 48 9.52 10.45 20.59
CA HIS A 48 8.74 10.93 21.74
C HIS A 48 7.94 9.84 22.48
N LYS A 49 7.66 8.68 21.86
CA LYS A 49 6.97 7.57 22.54
C LYS A 49 7.87 6.75 23.46
N PHE A 50 9.19 6.91 23.31
CA PHE A 50 10.19 6.12 24.05
C PHE A 50 11.03 6.98 25.00
N GLU A 51 11.00 8.31 24.84
CA GLU A 51 11.74 9.25 25.71
C GLU A 51 11.40 9.01 27.19
N ASP A 52 10.12 9.02 27.57
CA ASP A 52 9.72 8.79 28.97
C ASP A 52 10.13 7.40 29.51
N ALA A 53 10.00 6.36 28.68
CA ALA A 53 10.36 4.99 29.06
C ALA A 53 11.87 4.81 29.18
N PHE A 54 12.63 5.47 28.31
CA PHE A 54 14.09 5.49 28.32
C PHE A 54 14.61 6.28 29.52
N ASP A 55 14.10 7.49 29.75
CA ASP A 55 14.49 8.34 30.88
C ASP A 55 14.21 7.63 32.21
N ARG A 56 13.08 6.94 32.33
CA ARG A 56 12.77 6.10 33.50
C ARG A 56 13.75 4.95 33.66
N ALA A 57 14.12 4.26 32.58
CA ALA A 57 15.12 3.18 32.64
C ALA A 57 16.49 3.69 33.09
N VAL A 58 16.92 4.85 32.58
CA VAL A 58 18.18 5.50 32.96
C VAL A 58 18.16 5.99 34.41
N GLN A 59 17.05 6.57 34.88
CA GLN A 59 16.95 7.11 36.24
C GLN A 59 16.94 6.04 37.31
N ILE A 60 16.28 4.90 37.07
CA ILE A 60 16.13 3.83 38.07
C ILE A 60 17.32 2.85 37.99
N ASP A 61 17.80 2.57 36.78
CA ASP A 61 18.93 1.67 36.48
C ASP A 61 18.87 0.30 37.17
N VAL A 62 17.72 -0.36 37.07
CA VAL A 62 17.54 -1.74 37.51
C VAL A 62 17.11 -2.64 36.36
N PRO A 63 17.50 -3.93 36.36
CA PRO A 63 17.23 -4.86 35.26
C PRO A 63 15.77 -4.94 34.83
N GLU A 64 14.84 -4.84 35.77
CA GLU A 64 13.40 -4.96 35.53
C GLU A 64 12.86 -3.82 34.67
N VAL A 65 13.31 -2.58 34.92
CA VAL A 65 12.87 -1.40 34.17
C VAL A 65 13.48 -1.40 32.76
N TRP A 66 14.74 -1.83 32.64
CA TRP A 66 15.36 -2.07 31.33
C TRP A 66 14.63 -3.15 30.53
N ALA A 67 14.17 -4.22 31.18
CA ALA A 67 13.38 -5.27 30.52
C ALA A 67 12.03 -4.73 30.00
N GLU A 68 11.35 -3.87 30.77
CA GLU A 68 10.11 -3.20 30.36
C GLU A 68 10.33 -2.28 29.13
N TYR A 69 11.39 -1.46 29.18
CA TYR A 69 11.78 -0.61 28.04
C TYR A 69 12.07 -1.44 26.79
N ASN A 70 12.91 -2.48 26.92
CA ASN A 70 13.27 -3.34 25.80
C ASN A 70 12.07 -4.09 25.22
N ALA A 71 11.13 -4.54 26.05
CA ALA A 71 9.89 -5.16 25.61
C ALA A 71 9.04 -4.17 24.78
N THR A 72 8.94 -2.91 25.24
CA THR A 72 8.24 -1.83 24.54
C THR A 72 8.85 -1.53 23.18
N VAL A 73 10.18 -1.39 23.12
CA VAL A 73 10.91 -1.18 21.86
C VAL A 73 10.72 -2.38 20.90
N SER A 74 10.83 -3.60 21.43
CA SER A 74 10.66 -4.82 20.64
C SER A 74 9.25 -4.93 20.02
N ASP A 75 8.21 -4.62 20.79
CA ASP A 75 6.83 -4.62 20.27
C ASP A 75 6.62 -3.54 19.21
N ALA A 76 7.16 -2.34 19.40
CA ALA A 76 7.10 -1.27 18.42
C ALA A 76 7.79 -1.63 17.10
N ILE A 77 8.98 -2.23 17.15
CA ILE A 77 9.69 -2.73 15.97
C ILE A 77 8.85 -3.81 15.28
N ARG A 78 8.30 -4.77 16.03
CA ARG A 78 7.45 -5.83 15.47
C ARG A 78 6.26 -5.25 14.70
N ARG A 79 5.53 -4.31 15.30
CA ARG A 79 4.39 -3.64 14.65
C ARG A 79 4.80 -2.85 13.41
N THR A 80 5.96 -2.19 13.47
CA THR A 80 6.52 -1.45 12.33
C THR A 80 6.84 -2.38 11.17
N LEU A 81 7.54 -3.49 11.43
CA LEU A 81 7.89 -4.49 10.42
C LEU A 81 6.63 -5.13 9.82
N ALA A 82 5.66 -5.52 10.64
CA ALA A 82 4.39 -6.05 10.17
C ALA A 82 3.64 -5.04 9.28
N GLY A 83 3.59 -3.77 9.72
CA GLY A 83 3.00 -2.68 8.97
C GLY A 83 3.69 -2.44 7.63
N MET A 84 5.02 -2.38 7.60
CA MET A 84 5.81 -2.27 6.37
C MET A 84 5.54 -3.44 5.41
N GLY A 85 5.37 -4.65 5.95
CA GLY A 85 4.99 -5.83 5.18
C GLY A 85 3.63 -5.68 4.50
N SER A 86 2.62 -5.15 5.20
CA SER A 86 1.31 -4.84 4.62
C SER A 86 1.40 -3.74 3.57
N PHE A 87 2.00 -2.61 3.92
CA PHE A 87 2.16 -1.46 3.02
C PHE A 87 2.84 -1.86 1.72
N ARG A 88 3.89 -2.70 1.77
CA ARG A 88 4.59 -3.15 0.56
C ARG A 88 3.68 -3.96 -0.38
N LYS A 89 2.79 -4.79 0.17
CA LYS A 89 1.82 -5.55 -0.64
C LYS A 89 0.80 -4.62 -1.28
N ASP A 90 0.24 -3.71 -0.49
CA ASP A 90 -0.78 -2.77 -0.95
C ASP A 90 -0.21 -1.81 -2.00
N TYR A 91 0.98 -1.25 -1.75
CA TYR A 91 1.71 -0.40 -2.69
C TYR A 91 2.01 -1.14 -3.99
N ALA A 92 2.54 -2.37 -3.94
CA ALA A 92 2.86 -3.13 -5.16
C ALA A 92 1.61 -3.44 -6.00
N ASN A 93 0.47 -3.69 -5.35
CA ASN A 93 -0.80 -3.87 -6.04
C ASN A 93 -1.24 -2.58 -6.74
N TRP A 94 -1.26 -1.46 -6.01
CA TRP A 94 -1.67 -0.17 -6.58
C TRP A 94 -0.72 0.34 -7.65
N GLU A 95 0.59 0.14 -7.49
CA GLU A 95 1.59 0.45 -8.51
C GLU A 95 1.27 -0.29 -9.81
N ARG A 96 0.92 -1.58 -9.72
CA ARG A 96 0.54 -2.38 -10.90
C ARG A 96 -0.78 -1.93 -11.51
N ILE A 97 -1.80 -1.58 -10.71
CA ILE A 97 -3.06 -1.02 -11.23
C ILE A 97 -2.80 0.27 -12.01
N VAL A 98 -1.98 1.18 -11.47
CA VAL A 98 -1.63 2.45 -12.14
C VAL A 98 -0.91 2.20 -13.47
N VAL A 99 0.02 1.23 -13.49
CA VAL A 99 0.71 0.82 -14.73
C VAL A 99 -0.27 0.28 -15.74
N GLU A 100 -1.12 -0.67 -15.35
CA GLU A 100 -2.11 -1.26 -16.24
C GLU A 100 -3.07 -0.21 -16.78
N TYR A 101 -3.44 0.80 -15.97
CA TYR A 101 -4.27 1.92 -16.40
C TYR A 101 -3.55 2.76 -17.47
N ALA A 102 -2.31 3.14 -17.21
CA ALA A 102 -1.49 3.93 -18.13
C ALA A 102 -1.30 3.24 -19.48
N LEU A 103 -1.13 1.92 -19.48
CA LEU A 103 -0.95 1.11 -20.69
C LEU A 103 -2.28 0.86 -21.42
N THR A 104 -3.35 0.51 -20.70
CA THR A 104 -4.64 0.12 -21.31
C THR A 104 -5.36 1.31 -21.93
N LYS A 105 -5.15 2.52 -21.41
CA LYS A 105 -5.72 3.75 -21.98
C LYS A 105 -4.82 4.38 -23.06
N ASP A 106 -3.78 3.68 -23.50
CA ASP A 106 -2.79 4.15 -24.49
C ASP A 106 -2.19 5.54 -24.16
N VAL A 107 -2.14 5.90 -22.87
CA VAL A 107 -1.62 7.20 -22.41
C VAL A 107 -0.09 7.21 -22.48
N PHE A 108 0.53 6.07 -22.17
CA PHE A 108 1.98 5.90 -22.17
C PHE A 108 2.39 4.58 -22.80
N THR A 109 3.53 4.58 -23.47
CA THR A 109 4.21 3.35 -23.90
C THR A 109 4.85 2.64 -22.70
N GLN A 110 5.08 1.33 -22.82
CA GLN A 110 5.78 0.53 -21.78
C GLN A 110 7.15 1.11 -21.42
N ARG A 111 7.86 1.68 -22.40
CA ARG A 111 9.17 2.33 -22.18
C ARG A 111 9.05 3.60 -21.35
N GLU A 112 8.02 4.41 -21.60
CA GLU A 112 7.78 5.63 -20.83
C GLU A 112 7.39 5.32 -19.40
N VAL A 113 6.50 4.34 -19.19
CA VAL A 113 6.12 3.87 -17.86
C VAL A 113 7.34 3.37 -17.09
N ALA A 114 8.17 2.52 -17.69
CA ALA A 114 9.39 2.00 -17.06
C ALA A 114 10.34 3.14 -16.64
N ARG A 115 10.53 4.12 -17.51
CA ARG A 115 11.35 5.31 -17.24
C ARG A 115 10.80 6.15 -16.09
N LEU A 116 9.49 6.41 -16.06
CA LEU A 116 8.84 7.23 -15.03
C LEU A 116 8.86 6.55 -13.65
N LEU A 117 8.70 5.24 -13.61
CA LEU A 117 8.73 4.46 -12.37
C LEU A 117 10.14 4.09 -11.90
N GLY A 118 11.16 4.28 -12.75
CA GLY A 118 12.53 3.87 -12.42
C GLY A 118 12.72 2.34 -12.35
N VAL A 119 11.90 1.58 -13.09
CA VAL A 119 11.97 0.11 -13.16
C VAL A 119 12.47 -0.35 -14.53
N GLY A 120 12.94 -1.60 -14.61
CA GLY A 120 13.36 -2.19 -15.89
C GLY A 120 12.17 -2.40 -16.84
N LEU A 121 12.39 -2.27 -18.15
CA LEU A 121 11.37 -2.55 -19.16
C LEU A 121 10.82 -3.98 -19.06
N SER A 122 11.67 -4.95 -18.70
CA SER A 122 11.26 -6.34 -18.47
C SER A 122 10.20 -6.48 -17.36
N THR A 123 10.26 -5.64 -16.31
CA THR A 123 9.25 -5.63 -15.24
C THR A 123 7.90 -5.17 -15.78
N VAL A 124 7.87 -4.09 -16.56
CA VAL A 124 6.63 -3.57 -17.18
C VAL A 124 6.08 -4.56 -18.20
N ASN A 125 6.93 -5.18 -19.01
CA ASN A 125 6.51 -6.21 -19.97
C ASN A 125 5.86 -7.40 -19.28
N ARG A 126 6.45 -7.87 -18.17
CA ARG A 126 5.88 -8.95 -17.36
C ARG A 126 4.51 -8.58 -16.79
N TRP A 127 4.34 -7.35 -16.30
CA TRP A 127 3.03 -6.88 -15.83
C TRP A 127 2.01 -6.79 -16.96
N ALA A 128 2.39 -6.31 -18.14
CA ALA A 128 1.49 -6.25 -19.30
C ALA A 128 1.05 -7.64 -19.79
N GLN A 129 1.90 -8.66 -19.67
CA GLN A 129 1.61 -10.05 -20.06
C GLN A 129 0.76 -10.80 -19.02
N HIS A 130 0.79 -10.34 -17.77
CA HIS A 130 0.01 -10.89 -16.68
C HIS A 130 -0.81 -9.74 -16.08
N PRO A 131 -1.95 -9.35 -16.66
CA PRO A 131 -2.79 -8.29 -16.09
C PRO A 131 -3.44 -8.74 -14.77
N LEU A 132 -3.84 -7.78 -13.92
CA LEU A 132 -4.57 -8.04 -12.69
C LEU A 132 -6.00 -8.49 -13.01
N SER A 133 -6.29 -9.77 -12.77
CA SER A 133 -7.66 -10.29 -12.72
C SER A 133 -8.31 -9.92 -11.39
N TYR A 134 -9.63 -9.76 -11.38
CA TYR A 134 -10.38 -9.95 -10.15
C TYR A 134 -10.15 -11.40 -9.72
N GLU A 135 -9.48 -11.62 -8.59
CA GLU A 135 -9.50 -12.93 -7.95
C GLU A 135 -10.91 -13.15 -7.41
N ASP A 136 -11.51 -14.31 -7.69
CA ASP A 136 -12.80 -14.76 -7.15
C ASP A 136 -12.82 -14.76 -5.60
#